data_AF-A0A2G8JV02-F1
#
_entry.id   AF-A0A2G8JV02-F1
#
_cell.length_a   1.000
_cell.length_b   1.000
_cell.length_c   1.000
_cell.angle_alpha   90.00
_cell.angle_beta   90.00
_cell.angle_gamma   90.00
#
_symmetry.space_group_name_H-M   'P 1'
#
loop_
_entity.id
_entity.type
_entity.pdbx_description
1 polymer ?
#
loop_
_entity_poly.entity_id
_entity_poly.type
_entity_poly.pdbx_seq_one_letter_code
_entity_poly.pdbx_strand_id
1 'polypeptide(L)'
;MTDNPGFDSDGETKFDDVELGKESPVKNEKALEVAEKQKGPHAGMRKEDVLKYSSTPFWRGLRWTLLILLLLGWLALLGASIGLIIASPRCLPWWQTTVIYQIYPRSFLDANGTADGIGDFAGITEKMDYIKDLGVGAILLNSIYKSPDRDFGYDVSDLKDVNENFGSIDDFEALLNAAHERDLKVILDFVPNQASLESEILRTANLVALVKQKMI
;
A
#
# COMPACT_ATOMS: atom_id res chain seq x y z
N MET A 1 19.45 11.20 -48.38
CA MET A 1 18.02 11.55 -48.50
C MET A 1 17.60 12.09 -47.14
N THR A 2 17.51 13.39 -46.89
CA THR A 2 17.41 14.58 -47.74
C THR A 2 18.09 15.75 -47.00
N ASP A 3 19.04 16.39 -47.65
CA ASP A 3 19.78 17.56 -47.14
C ASP A 3 18.94 18.84 -47.19
N ASN A 4 19.08 19.64 -46.13
CA ASN A 4 18.43 20.92 -45.91
C ASN A 4 19.35 22.05 -46.44
N PRO A 5 19.01 22.80 -47.50
CA PRO A 5 19.88 23.81 -48.09
C PRO A 5 19.69 25.12 -47.33
N GLY A 6 20.19 25.18 -46.11
CA GLY A 6 19.95 26.28 -45.19
C GLY A 6 21.17 27.14 -44.88
N PHE A 7 22.38 26.71 -45.24
CA PHE A 7 23.61 27.45 -44.96
C PHE A 7 24.74 26.92 -45.85
N ASP A 8 25.07 27.64 -46.92
CA ASP A 8 26.41 27.64 -47.47
C ASP A 8 27.00 29.03 -47.27
N SER A 9 28.15 29.01 -46.63
CA SER A 9 29.02 30.11 -46.36
C SER A 9 29.77 30.53 -47.64
N ASP A 10 30.25 31.78 -47.65
CA ASP A 10 31.31 32.29 -48.53
C ASP A 10 31.13 32.17 -50.06
N GLY A 11 30.57 33.23 -50.66
CA GLY A 11 30.64 33.45 -52.11
C GLY A 11 29.88 34.70 -52.53
N GLU A 12 30.62 35.81 -52.65
CA GLU A 12 30.25 37.13 -53.15
C GLU A 12 28.94 37.21 -53.96
N THR A 13 27.96 37.96 -53.47
CA THR A 13 26.91 38.56 -54.31
C THR A 13 27.03 40.07 -54.28
N LYS A 14 27.19 40.62 -55.49
CA LYS A 14 27.36 42.03 -55.80
C LYS A 14 26.31 42.90 -55.12
N PHE A 15 26.78 43.97 -54.48
CA PHE A 15 25.96 45.12 -54.14
C PHE A 15 25.79 45.96 -55.39
N ASP A 16 24.64 45.84 -56.04
CA ASP A 16 24.16 46.90 -56.92
C ASP A 16 23.46 47.93 -56.03
N ASP A 17 24.04 49.13 -55.97
CA ASP A 17 23.48 50.30 -55.31
C ASP A 17 22.15 50.69 -55.97
N VAL A 18 21.05 50.12 -55.49
CA VAL A 18 19.71 50.57 -55.87
C VAL A 18 19.46 51.91 -55.17
N GLU A 19 19.47 52.97 -55.98
CA GLU A 19 19.08 54.33 -55.58
C GLU A 19 17.86 54.31 -54.66
N LEU A 20 18.03 54.89 -53.46
CA LEU A 20 16.94 55.22 -52.54
C LEU A 20 16.00 56.25 -53.17
N GLY A 21 15.09 55.76 -54.00
CA GLY A 21 13.91 56.48 -54.43
C GLY A 21 13.05 56.80 -53.21
N LYS A 22 12.92 58.08 -52.91
CA LYS A 22 11.98 58.66 -51.95
C LYS A 22 10.55 58.30 -52.34
N GLU A 23 10.07 57.12 -51.96
CA GLU A 23 8.64 56.83 -52.01
C GLU A 23 7.94 57.47 -50.81
N SER A 24 6.78 58.08 -51.08
CA SER A 24 6.00 58.84 -50.10
C SER A 24 5.55 57.95 -48.92
N PRO A 25 5.41 58.52 -47.70
CA PRO A 25 5.01 57.75 -46.51
C PRO A 25 3.64 57.05 -46.69
N VAL A 26 2.78 57.61 -47.54
CA VAL A 26 1.44 57.09 -47.87
C VAL A 26 1.49 55.80 -48.70
N LYS A 27 2.51 55.62 -49.57
CA LYS A 27 2.69 54.36 -50.29
C LYS A 27 3.18 53.25 -49.37
N ASN A 28 4.04 53.59 -48.42
CA ASN A 28 4.63 52.63 -47.50
C ASN A 28 3.61 52.14 -46.46
N GLU A 29 2.74 53.01 -45.96
CA GLU A 29 1.59 52.59 -45.13
C GLU A 29 0.64 51.66 -45.88
N LYS A 30 0.29 51.98 -47.13
CA LYS A 30 -0.56 51.11 -47.95
C LYS A 30 0.12 49.79 -48.29
N ALA A 31 1.43 49.80 -48.54
CA ALA A 31 2.20 48.60 -48.81
C ALA A 31 2.38 47.73 -47.56
N LEU A 32 2.57 48.34 -46.38
CA LEU A 32 2.60 47.66 -45.09
C LEU A 32 1.23 47.08 -44.72
N GLU A 33 0.14 47.83 -44.90
CA GLU A 33 -1.24 47.31 -44.72
C GLU A 33 -1.53 46.13 -45.65
N VAL A 34 -1.04 46.19 -46.89
CA VAL A 34 -1.20 45.11 -47.88
C VAL A 34 -0.34 43.89 -47.51
N ALA A 35 0.90 44.10 -47.08
CA ALA A 35 1.81 43.04 -46.62
C ALA A 35 1.33 42.39 -45.30
N GLU A 36 0.72 43.18 -44.42
CA GLU A 36 0.12 42.73 -43.16
C GLU A 36 -1.18 41.96 -43.41
N LYS A 37 -2.02 42.42 -44.36
CA LYS A 37 -3.19 41.66 -44.84
C LYS A 37 -2.82 40.36 -45.56
N GLN A 38 -1.63 40.28 -46.15
CA GLN A 38 -1.16 39.11 -46.89
C GLN A 38 -0.37 38.09 -46.05
N LYS A 39 -0.03 38.40 -44.78
CA LYS A 39 0.64 37.44 -43.90
C LYS A 39 -0.35 36.35 -43.46
N GLY A 40 -0.33 35.25 -44.20
CA GLY A 40 -1.02 34.02 -43.84
C GLY A 40 -0.51 33.44 -42.51
N PRO A 41 -1.19 32.40 -41.99
CA PRO A 41 -0.77 31.72 -40.77
C PRO A 41 0.67 31.20 -40.93
N HIS A 42 1.54 31.59 -40.00
CA HIS A 42 2.95 31.17 -39.96
C HIS A 42 3.32 30.63 -38.58
N ALA A 43 4.40 29.86 -38.49
CA ALA A 43 4.87 29.34 -37.22
C ALA A 43 5.32 30.48 -36.28
N GLY A 44 5.04 30.36 -34.97
CA GLY A 44 5.46 31.35 -33.98
C GLY A 44 4.65 32.65 -33.92
N MET A 45 3.42 32.66 -34.45
CA MET A 45 2.51 33.83 -34.38
C MET A 45 2.28 34.33 -32.95
N ARG A 46 2.09 35.65 -32.81
CA ARG A 46 1.70 36.29 -31.55
C ARG A 46 0.27 35.92 -31.16
N LYS A 47 -0.03 35.94 -29.85
CA LYS A 47 -1.32 35.52 -29.26
C LYS A 47 -2.54 36.10 -29.99
N GLU A 48 -2.49 37.40 -30.32
CA GLU A 48 -3.61 38.14 -30.91
C GLU A 48 -3.95 37.64 -32.31
N ASP A 49 -2.93 37.32 -33.11
CA ASP A 49 -3.12 36.82 -34.47
C ASP A 49 -3.59 35.37 -34.45
N VAL A 50 -3.07 34.54 -33.54
CA VAL A 50 -3.55 33.17 -33.34
C VAL A 50 -5.03 33.14 -32.94
N LEU A 51 -5.47 34.06 -32.08
CA LEU A 51 -6.87 34.13 -31.61
C LEU A 51 -7.87 34.42 -32.74
N LYS A 52 -7.49 35.21 -33.75
CA LYS A 52 -8.33 35.49 -34.92
C LYS A 52 -8.62 34.21 -35.72
N TYR A 53 -7.61 33.39 -35.99
CA TYR A 53 -7.76 32.17 -36.79
C TYR A 53 -8.36 30.99 -35.98
N SER A 54 -7.92 30.81 -34.74
CA SER A 54 -8.41 29.74 -33.84
C SER A 54 -9.87 29.93 -33.39
N SER A 55 -10.39 31.15 -33.46
CA SER A 55 -11.78 31.47 -33.14
C SER A 55 -12.77 31.20 -34.27
N THR A 56 -12.33 30.68 -35.42
CA THR A 56 -13.24 30.34 -36.52
C THR A 56 -14.19 29.18 -36.13
N PRO A 57 -15.40 29.11 -36.71
CA PRO A 57 -16.42 28.12 -36.32
C PRO A 57 -15.93 26.67 -36.38
N PHE A 58 -15.10 26.34 -37.37
CA PHE A 58 -14.50 25.02 -37.53
C PHE A 58 -13.59 24.64 -36.34
N TRP A 59 -12.60 25.47 -36.01
CA TRP A 59 -11.65 25.19 -34.92
C TRP A 59 -12.30 25.23 -33.54
N ARG A 60 -13.33 26.08 -33.36
CA ARG A 60 -14.15 26.06 -32.14
C ARG A 60 -14.92 24.74 -31.98
N GLY A 61 -15.59 24.29 -33.04
CA GLY A 61 -16.30 23.00 -33.04
C GLY A 61 -15.36 21.82 -32.80
N LEU A 62 -14.20 21.80 -33.48
CA LEU A 62 -13.19 20.76 -33.32
C LEU A 62 -12.62 20.72 -31.88
N ARG A 63 -12.32 21.87 -31.28
CA ARG A 63 -11.81 21.92 -29.89
C ARG A 63 -12.84 21.39 -28.89
N TRP A 64 -14.10 21.80 -29.02
CA TRP A 64 -15.16 21.34 -28.13
C TRP A 64 -15.48 19.85 -28.33
N THR A 65 -15.50 19.36 -29.57
CA THR A 65 -15.69 17.92 -29.83
C THR A 65 -14.54 17.08 -29.27
N LEU A 66 -13.29 17.48 -29.45
CA LEU A 66 -12.14 16.80 -28.84
C LEU A 66 -12.18 16.84 -27.31
N LEU A 67 -12.56 17.98 -26.72
CA LEU A 67 -12.69 18.10 -25.26
C LEU A 67 -13.80 17.19 -24.72
N ILE A 68 -14.95 17.14 -25.39
CA ILE A 68 -16.07 16.28 -25.01
C ILE A 68 -15.66 14.81 -25.14
N LEU A 69 -15.01 14.41 -26.25
CA LEU A 69 -14.52 13.04 -26.43
C LEU A 69 -13.50 12.66 -25.35
N LEU A 70 -12.60 13.57 -24.99
CA LEU A 70 -11.64 13.37 -23.91
C LEU A 70 -12.35 13.15 -22.56
N LEU A 71 -13.33 14.00 -22.23
CA LEU A 71 -14.10 13.87 -20.98
C LEU A 71 -14.95 12.60 -20.94
N LEU A 72 -15.59 12.23 -22.06
CA LEU A 72 -16.34 10.99 -22.17
C LEU A 72 -15.43 9.76 -22.05
N GLY A 73 -14.25 9.80 -22.68
CA GLY A 73 -13.25 8.75 -22.55
C GLY A 73 -12.76 8.59 -21.11
N TRP A 74 -12.51 9.71 -20.42
CA TRP A 74 -12.15 9.70 -19.00
C TRP A 74 -13.26 9.11 -18.12
N LEU A 75 -14.52 9.51 -18.34
CA LEU A 75 -15.67 8.95 -17.62
C LEU A 75 -15.85 7.45 -17.90
N ALA A 76 -15.60 7.00 -19.13
CA ALA A 76 -15.66 5.60 -19.50
C ALA A 76 -14.56 4.79 -18.79
N LEU A 77 -13.33 5.31 -18.70
CA LEU A 77 -12.24 4.68 -17.94
C LEU A 77 -12.55 4.61 -16.44
N LEU A 78 -13.12 5.68 -15.87
CA LEU A 78 -13.55 5.70 -14.48
C LEU A 78 -14.65 4.67 -14.23
N GLY A 79 -15.66 4.63 -15.10
CA GLY A 79 -16.74 3.64 -15.03
C GLY A 79 -16.23 2.20 -15.14
N ALA A 80 -15.31 1.94 -16.06
CA ALA A 80 -14.69 0.62 -16.22
C ALA A 80 -13.88 0.21 -14.98
N SER A 81 -13.13 1.14 -14.39
CA SER A 81 -12.34 0.88 -13.17
C SER A 81 -13.23 0.56 -11.97
N ILE A 82 -14.30 1.34 -11.79
CA ILE A 82 -15.31 1.08 -10.74
C ILE A 82 -16.00 -0.27 -10.99
N GLY A 83 -16.38 -0.54 -12.24
CA GLY A 83 -16.96 -1.82 -12.64
C GLY A 83 -16.07 -3.01 -12.33
N LEU A 84 -14.76 -2.90 -12.57
CA LEU A 84 -13.78 -3.94 -12.27
C LEU A 84 -13.69 -4.21 -10.76
N ILE A 85 -13.66 -3.15 -9.93
CA ILE A 85 -13.59 -3.29 -8.46
C ILE A 85 -14.85 -3.97 -7.93
N ILE A 86 -16.04 -3.58 -8.42
CA ILE A 86 -17.32 -4.18 -7.99
C ILE A 86 -17.43 -5.64 -8.42
N ALA A 87 -16.97 -5.97 -9.63
CA ALA A 87 -17.03 -7.32 -10.17
C ALA A 87 -15.96 -8.25 -9.57
N SER A 88 -14.83 -7.70 -9.10
CA SER A 88 -13.75 -8.50 -8.53
C SER A 88 -14.17 -9.17 -7.22
N PRO A 89 -14.03 -10.50 -7.09
CA PRO A 89 -14.28 -11.16 -5.82
C PRO A 89 -13.24 -10.74 -4.79
N ARG A 90 -13.59 -10.78 -3.50
CA ARG A 90 -12.64 -10.51 -2.43
C ARG A 90 -11.53 -11.56 -2.45
N CYS A 91 -10.29 -11.11 -2.27
CA CYS A 91 -9.16 -12.01 -2.06
C CYS A 91 -9.40 -12.89 -0.83
N LEU A 92 -8.88 -14.12 -0.87
CA LEU A 92 -8.94 -15.04 0.26
C LEU A 92 -8.17 -14.43 1.45
N PRO A 93 -8.70 -14.50 2.68
CA PRO A 93 -7.96 -14.08 3.86
C PRO A 93 -6.76 -15.00 4.11
N TRP A 94 -5.78 -14.51 4.87
CA TRP A 94 -4.51 -15.22 5.12
C TRP A 94 -4.71 -16.65 5.66
N TRP A 95 -5.69 -16.85 6.55
CA TRP A 95 -5.95 -18.14 7.19
C TRP A 95 -6.55 -19.19 6.23
N GLN A 96 -7.08 -18.79 5.06
CA GLN A 96 -7.56 -19.72 4.03
C GLN A 96 -6.45 -20.12 3.03
N THR A 97 -5.31 -19.44 3.06
CA THR A 97 -4.24 -19.59 2.07
C THR A 97 -2.93 -20.09 2.67
N THR A 98 -2.94 -20.45 3.96
CA THR A 98 -1.74 -20.86 4.68
C THR A 98 -1.96 -22.10 5.52
N VAL A 99 -0.84 -22.73 5.91
CA VAL A 99 -0.81 -23.82 6.89
C VAL A 99 -0.58 -23.23 8.27
N ILE A 100 -1.34 -23.71 9.25
CA ILE A 100 -1.19 -23.36 10.66
C ILE A 100 -0.41 -24.48 11.35
N TYR A 101 0.68 -24.13 12.02
CA TYR A 101 1.50 -25.07 12.80
C TYR A 101 1.19 -24.92 14.29
N GLN A 102 0.63 -25.97 14.89
CA GLN A 102 0.32 -25.96 16.32
C GLN A 102 1.54 -26.32 17.15
N ILE A 103 1.83 -25.50 18.17
CA ILE A 103 2.95 -25.68 19.08
C ILE A 103 2.41 -25.84 20.49
N TYR A 104 2.82 -26.93 21.13
CA TYR A 104 2.66 -27.13 22.56
C TYR A 104 3.96 -26.66 23.26
N PRO A 105 3.97 -25.45 23.88
CA PRO A 105 5.23 -24.78 24.28
C PRO A 105 6.12 -25.63 25.19
N ARG A 106 5.51 -26.29 26.20
CA ARG A 106 6.20 -27.12 27.21
C ARG A 106 7.11 -28.19 26.65
N SER A 107 6.79 -28.72 25.47
CA SER A 107 7.52 -29.84 24.86
C SER A 107 8.20 -29.46 23.56
N PHE A 108 8.26 -28.16 23.23
CA PHE A 108 8.86 -27.70 22.00
C PHE A 108 10.38 -27.56 22.13
N LEU A 109 10.85 -26.64 22.98
CA LEU A 109 12.28 -26.45 23.26
C LEU A 109 12.48 -25.62 24.53
N ASP A 110 13.27 -26.13 25.48
CA ASP A 110 13.79 -25.41 26.65
C ASP A 110 15.07 -24.67 26.24
N ALA A 111 15.06 -23.33 26.33
CA ALA A 111 16.17 -22.48 25.92
C ALA A 111 16.40 -21.26 26.85
N ASN A 112 15.60 -21.09 27.91
CA ASN A 112 15.73 -19.99 28.88
C ASN A 112 16.90 -20.19 29.86
N GLY A 113 17.54 -21.36 29.87
CA GLY A 113 18.70 -21.68 30.69
C GLY A 113 18.38 -21.97 32.17
N THR A 114 17.11 -22.14 32.53
CA THR A 114 16.69 -22.53 33.90
C THR A 114 16.91 -24.03 34.17
N ALA A 115 17.11 -24.83 33.12
CA ALA A 115 17.28 -26.28 33.17
C ALA A 115 16.10 -27.01 33.86
N ASP A 116 14.90 -26.43 33.79
CA ASP A 116 13.67 -27.04 34.31
C ASP A 116 13.10 -28.10 33.36
N GLY A 117 13.60 -28.18 32.12
CA GLY A 117 13.15 -29.13 31.10
C GLY A 117 11.80 -28.77 30.48
N ILE A 118 11.31 -27.55 30.71
CA ILE A 118 10.04 -27.04 30.19
C ILE A 118 10.35 -26.10 29.03
N GLY A 119 9.76 -26.37 27.87
CA GLY A 119 9.92 -25.48 26.73
C GLY A 119 9.25 -24.13 26.92
N ASP A 120 9.88 -23.09 26.37
CA ASP A 120 9.61 -21.68 26.68
C ASP A 120 9.53 -20.79 25.42
N PHE A 121 9.25 -19.49 25.61
CA PHE A 121 9.15 -18.54 24.49
C PHE A 121 10.49 -18.30 23.78
N ALA A 122 11.61 -18.35 24.49
CA ALA A 122 12.94 -18.20 23.88
C ALA A 122 13.24 -19.37 22.95
N GLY A 123 12.87 -20.59 23.32
CA GLY A 123 13.04 -21.80 22.52
C GLY A 123 12.19 -21.79 21.26
N ILE A 124 10.94 -21.31 21.35
CA ILE A 124 10.10 -21.09 20.17
C ILE A 124 10.75 -20.05 19.23
N THR A 125 11.26 -18.95 19.81
CA THR A 125 11.93 -17.89 19.05
C THR A 125 13.20 -18.38 18.35
N GLU A 126 13.99 -19.25 18.99
CA GLU A 126 15.19 -19.84 18.40
C GLU A 126 14.87 -20.69 17.15
N LYS A 127 13.73 -21.39 17.13
CA LYS A 127 13.32 -22.21 15.98
C LYS A 127 12.40 -21.49 15.01
N MET A 128 12.24 -20.17 15.11
CA MET A 128 11.33 -19.43 14.25
C MET A 128 11.74 -19.50 12.77
N ASP A 129 13.04 -19.54 12.47
CA ASP A 129 13.55 -19.75 11.10
C ASP A 129 13.19 -21.14 10.57
N TYR A 130 13.35 -22.18 11.41
CA TYR A 130 12.91 -23.54 11.07
C TYR A 130 11.40 -23.60 10.78
N ILE A 131 10.58 -22.97 11.62
CA ILE A 131 9.14 -22.90 11.42
C ILE A 131 8.83 -22.23 10.08
N LYS A 132 9.51 -21.11 9.76
CA LYS A 132 9.31 -20.43 8.48
C LYS A 132 9.70 -21.31 7.29
N ASP A 133 10.80 -22.04 7.38
CA ASP A 133 11.29 -22.94 6.33
C ASP A 133 10.34 -24.10 6.02
N LEU A 134 9.47 -24.48 6.97
CA LEU A 134 8.39 -25.45 6.72
C LEU A 134 7.30 -24.90 5.77
N GLY A 135 7.32 -23.60 5.45
CA GLY A 135 6.34 -22.95 4.58
C GLY A 135 5.00 -22.66 5.27
N VAL A 136 4.96 -22.64 6.61
CA VAL A 136 3.77 -22.24 7.36
C VAL A 136 3.66 -20.71 7.39
N GLY A 137 2.44 -20.18 7.50
CA GLY A 137 2.21 -18.74 7.65
C GLY A 137 1.62 -18.36 9.00
N ALA A 138 1.33 -19.33 9.86
CA ALA A 138 0.90 -19.06 11.23
C ALA A 138 1.31 -20.15 12.20
N ILE A 139 1.55 -19.75 13.44
CA ILE A 139 1.68 -20.64 14.59
C ILE A 139 0.45 -20.53 15.49
N LEU A 140 -0.02 -21.65 16.00
CA LEU A 140 -1.06 -21.72 17.03
C LEU A 140 -0.40 -22.18 18.32
N LEU A 141 -0.39 -21.32 19.34
CA LEU A 141 0.11 -21.66 20.66
C LEU A 141 -1.03 -22.24 21.51
N ASN A 142 -0.81 -23.43 22.07
CA ASN A 142 -1.61 -23.93 23.18
C ASN A 142 -1.55 -22.98 24.39
N SER A 143 -2.40 -23.18 25.41
CA SER A 143 -2.55 -22.26 26.54
C SER A 143 -1.21 -21.80 27.13
N ILE A 144 -0.94 -20.49 27.01
CA ILE A 144 0.24 -19.81 27.55
C ILE A 144 -0.08 -19.00 28.80
N TYR A 145 -1.34 -18.97 29.22
CA TYR A 145 -1.82 -18.05 30.25
C TYR A 145 -1.33 -18.43 31.65
N LYS A 146 -1.33 -17.44 32.55
CA LYS A 146 -1.07 -17.67 33.95
C LYS A 146 -2.06 -18.69 34.52
N SER A 147 -1.51 -19.75 35.10
CA SER A 147 -2.27 -20.90 35.56
C SER A 147 -1.54 -21.59 36.73
N PRO A 148 -2.25 -22.08 37.75
CA PRO A 148 -1.70 -22.98 38.78
C PRO A 148 -1.31 -24.35 38.22
N ASP A 149 -1.62 -24.60 36.95
CA ASP A 149 -1.13 -25.71 36.17
C ASP A 149 -1.60 -27.09 36.63
N ARG A 150 -2.85 -27.14 37.10
CA ARG A 150 -3.52 -28.39 37.49
C ARG A 150 -4.17 -29.10 36.30
N ASP A 151 -4.29 -28.41 35.18
CA ASP A 151 -4.83 -28.91 33.91
C ASP A 151 -3.96 -28.47 32.71
N PHE A 152 -2.63 -28.63 32.83
CA PHE A 152 -1.65 -28.31 31.77
C PHE A 152 -1.78 -26.90 31.18
N GLY A 153 -2.09 -25.91 32.03
CA GLY A 153 -2.29 -24.52 31.65
C GLY A 153 -3.71 -24.14 31.25
N TYR A 154 -4.67 -25.07 31.21
CA TYR A 154 -6.08 -24.80 30.88
C TYR A 154 -6.93 -24.42 32.12
N ASP A 155 -6.41 -24.59 33.34
CA ASP A 155 -6.95 -23.98 34.55
C ASP A 155 -6.43 -22.55 34.69
N VAL A 156 -6.91 -21.66 33.83
CA VAL A 156 -6.42 -20.27 33.74
C VAL A 156 -6.82 -19.46 34.97
N SER A 157 -5.85 -18.83 35.63
CA SER A 157 -6.10 -17.89 36.74
C SER A 157 -6.16 -16.43 36.27
N ASP A 158 -5.39 -16.07 35.26
CA ASP A 158 -5.41 -14.73 34.65
C ASP A 158 -5.20 -14.84 33.13
N LEU A 159 -6.14 -14.30 32.35
CA LEU A 159 -6.09 -14.29 30.89
C LEU A 159 -5.24 -13.15 30.31
N LYS A 160 -4.78 -12.22 31.17
CA LYS A 160 -4.00 -11.04 30.76
C LYS A 160 -2.49 -11.22 30.97
N ASP A 161 -2.09 -12.29 31.64
CA ASP A 161 -0.70 -12.58 31.96
C ASP A 161 -0.32 -13.97 31.45
N VAL A 162 0.98 -14.21 31.29
CA VAL A 162 1.53 -15.48 30.81
C VAL A 162 1.97 -16.37 31.97
N ASN A 163 2.11 -17.66 31.72
CA ASN A 163 2.65 -18.60 32.68
C ASN A 163 4.16 -18.34 32.85
N GLU A 164 4.58 -18.13 34.09
CA GLU A 164 5.97 -17.85 34.44
C GLU A 164 6.93 -18.97 34.02
N ASN A 165 6.44 -20.21 33.86
CA ASN A 165 7.22 -21.33 33.33
C ASN A 165 7.65 -21.13 31.87
N PHE A 166 6.96 -20.28 31.10
CA PHE A 166 7.29 -19.99 29.70
C PHE A 166 8.13 -18.73 29.52
N GLY A 167 8.25 -17.91 30.58
CA GLY A 167 8.88 -16.60 30.55
C GLY A 167 7.95 -15.49 31.03
N SER A 168 8.36 -14.25 30.77
CA SER A 168 7.60 -13.04 31.07
C SER A 168 6.72 -12.60 29.90
N ILE A 169 5.83 -11.63 30.14
CA ILE A 169 5.05 -11.01 29.07
C ILE A 169 5.95 -10.31 28.04
N ASP A 170 7.10 -9.78 28.47
CA ASP A 170 8.09 -9.15 27.58
C ASP A 170 8.75 -10.19 26.66
N ASP A 171 9.01 -11.41 27.17
CA ASP A 171 9.52 -12.52 26.35
C ASP A 171 8.49 -12.96 25.31
N PHE A 172 7.20 -12.94 25.66
CA PHE A 172 6.13 -13.19 24.71
C PHE A 172 6.01 -12.09 23.64
N GLU A 173 6.17 -10.81 24.02
CA GLU A 173 6.25 -9.71 23.05
C GLU A 173 7.44 -9.86 22.10
N ALA A 174 8.61 -10.29 22.61
CA ALA A 174 9.78 -10.58 21.78
C ALA A 174 9.50 -11.70 20.77
N LEU A 175 8.84 -12.78 21.20
CA LEU A 175 8.39 -13.86 20.32
C LEU A 175 7.43 -13.36 19.24
N LEU A 176 6.44 -12.54 19.61
CA LEU A 176 5.48 -11.96 18.67
C LEU A 176 6.19 -11.10 17.61
N ASN A 177 7.14 -10.27 18.03
CA ASN A 177 7.93 -9.44 17.12
C ASN A 177 8.76 -10.31 16.17
N ALA A 178 9.47 -11.31 16.69
CA ALA A 178 10.28 -12.23 15.89
C ALA A 178 9.44 -13.03 14.87
N ALA A 179 8.22 -13.41 15.23
CA ALA A 179 7.27 -14.05 14.32
C ALA A 179 6.81 -13.10 13.21
N HIS A 180 6.42 -11.86 13.56
CA HIS A 180 5.97 -10.88 12.58
C HIS A 180 7.07 -10.43 11.62
N GLU A 181 8.32 -10.33 12.08
CA GLU A 181 9.50 -10.06 11.21
C GLU A 181 9.67 -11.10 10.11
N ARG A 182 9.18 -12.33 10.34
CA ARG A 182 9.22 -13.45 9.39
C ARG A 182 7.89 -13.64 8.64
N ASP A 183 6.98 -12.67 8.72
CA ASP A 183 5.63 -12.75 8.18
C ASP A 183 4.88 -14.01 8.64
N LEU A 184 5.05 -14.39 9.90
CA LEU A 184 4.26 -15.41 10.57
C LEU A 184 3.17 -14.73 11.40
N LYS A 185 1.96 -15.29 11.38
CA LYS A 185 0.88 -14.89 12.30
C LYS A 185 0.93 -15.75 13.56
N VAL A 186 0.52 -15.19 14.69
CA VAL A 186 0.42 -15.91 15.96
C VAL A 186 -1.04 -15.98 16.37
N ILE A 187 -1.52 -17.19 16.65
CA ILE A 187 -2.85 -17.47 17.16
C ILE A 187 -2.69 -17.99 18.59
N LEU A 188 -3.47 -17.46 19.51
CA LEU A 188 -3.53 -17.95 20.88
C LEU A 188 -4.79 -18.81 21.05
N ASP A 189 -4.63 -19.97 21.67
CA ASP A 189 -5.73 -20.74 22.19
C ASP A 189 -6.48 -19.91 23.25
N PHE A 190 -7.82 -19.97 23.28
CA PHE A 190 -8.64 -19.16 24.18
C PHE A 190 -9.72 -20.02 24.83
N VAL A 191 -9.76 -19.98 26.17
CA VAL A 191 -10.58 -20.89 26.99
C VAL A 191 -11.65 -20.09 27.76
N PRO A 192 -12.84 -19.86 27.18
CA PRO A 192 -13.87 -19.05 27.82
C PRO A 192 -14.76 -19.83 28.80
N ASN A 193 -14.75 -21.16 28.73
CA ASN A 193 -15.74 -22.00 29.42
C ASN A 193 -15.43 -22.21 30.91
N GLN A 194 -14.15 -22.21 31.29
CA GLN A 194 -13.69 -22.57 32.62
C GLN A 194 -12.57 -21.64 33.09
N ALA A 195 -12.45 -21.48 34.41
CA ALA A 195 -11.39 -20.71 35.06
C ALA A 195 -10.92 -21.42 36.32
N SER A 196 -9.68 -21.18 36.72
CA SER A 196 -9.13 -21.71 37.97
C SER A 196 -9.88 -21.17 39.19
N LEU A 197 -9.96 -21.98 40.25
CA LEU A 197 -10.41 -21.52 41.59
C LEU A 197 -9.55 -20.37 42.14
N GLU A 198 -8.35 -20.18 41.60
CA GLU A 198 -7.45 -19.09 41.95
C GLU A 198 -7.71 -17.81 41.16
N SER A 199 -8.58 -17.84 40.15
CA SER A 199 -8.96 -16.67 39.36
C SER A 199 -9.69 -15.61 40.19
N GLU A 200 -9.42 -14.35 39.90
CA GLU A 200 -10.07 -13.22 40.55
C GLU A 200 -11.59 -13.22 40.33
N ILE A 201 -12.04 -13.62 39.14
CA ILE A 201 -13.45 -13.66 38.76
C ILE A 201 -14.23 -14.60 39.69
N LEU A 202 -13.74 -15.83 39.92
CA LEU A 202 -14.42 -16.79 40.79
C LEU A 202 -14.32 -16.43 42.28
N ARG A 203 -13.19 -15.81 42.69
CA ARG A 203 -13.01 -15.31 44.06
C ARG A 203 -13.97 -14.16 44.37
N THR A 204 -14.09 -13.20 43.47
CA THR A 204 -14.97 -12.02 43.63
C THR A 204 -16.45 -12.42 43.65
N ALA A 205 -16.82 -13.44 42.87
CA ALA A 205 -18.20 -13.94 42.84
C ALA A 205 -18.58 -14.79 44.07
N ASN A 206 -17.69 -14.96 45.07
CA ASN A 206 -17.87 -15.85 46.23
C ASN A 206 -18.20 -17.32 45.87
N LEU A 207 -17.97 -17.70 44.61
CA LEU A 207 -18.28 -19.03 44.10
C LEU A 207 -17.35 -20.10 44.67
N VAL A 208 -16.15 -19.72 45.11
CA VAL A 208 -15.18 -20.63 45.72
C VAL A 208 -15.77 -21.31 46.98
N ALA A 209 -16.52 -20.58 47.80
CA ALA A 209 -17.16 -21.14 48.99
C ALA A 209 -18.30 -22.11 48.62
N LEU A 210 -19.12 -21.74 47.63
CA LEU A 210 -20.24 -22.55 47.14
C LEU A 210 -19.77 -23.85 46.47
N VAL A 211 -18.69 -23.79 45.70
CA VAL A 211 -18.08 -24.94 45.03
C VAL A 211 -17.47 -25.89 46.06
N LYS A 212 -16.76 -25.36 47.07
CA LYS A 212 -16.22 -26.17 48.17
C LYS A 212 -17.31 -26.86 48.99
N GLN A 213 -18.44 -26.19 49.22
CA GLN A 213 -19.57 -26.76 49.97
C GLN A 213 -20.31 -27.87 49.21
N LYS A 214 -20.34 -27.82 47.87
CA LYS A 214 -20.98 -28.85 47.03
C LYS A 214 -20.09 -30.06 46.69
N MET A 215 -18.79 -29.96 46.92
CA MET A 215 -17.81 -31.04 46.67
C MET A 215 -17.51 -31.91 47.90
N ILE A 216 -18.15 -31.64 49.05
CA ILE A 216 -18.12 -32.48 50.26
C ILE A 216 -19.50 -33.11 50.42
#